data_AF-X1P2I8-F1
#
_entry.id   AF-X1P2I8-F1
#
_cell.length_a   1.000
_cell.length_b   1.000
_cell.length_c   1.000
_cell.angle_alpha   90.00
_cell.angle_beta   90.00
_cell.angle_gamma   90.00
#
_symmetry.space_group_name_H-M   'P 1'
#
loop_
_entity.id
_entity.type
_entity.pdbx_description
1 polymer ?
#
loop_
_entity_poly.entity_id
_entity_poly.type
_entity_poly.pdbx_seq_one_letter_code
_entity_poly.pdbx_strand_id
1 'polypeptide(L)'
;MLADKTVVLGITGSIAAYKAADIASKLTQAGARVEVVMTESATKFIAPLTLRSITSRPVVTDMFELASEFSIEHVALAEAADVVAIAPATACIIAKLAAGIADDMLSCTVLATKAPVILAPAMHTNMFQNPVTQDNLTKLKARGFTIVGPAYGRLVSGKVGWGRLAEVDKIIDAISKVLERGRDLAGKRIVVTAGGTQEPIDPVRHIGNRSSGKMGYALAEAARDRGAEVKLITAPTSLPEPAGIEVSQI
;
A
#
# COMPACT_ATOMS: atom_id res chain seq x y z
N MET A 1 4.05 -15.18 1.01
CA MET A 1 2.88 -14.26 0.91
C MET A 1 3.29 -12.81 0.78
N LEU A 2 4.32 -12.35 1.52
CA LEU A 2 4.91 -11.02 1.35
C LEU A 2 6.10 -10.97 0.39
N ALA A 3 6.49 -12.12 -0.19
CA ALA A 3 7.56 -12.22 -1.18
C ALA A 3 7.26 -11.31 -2.38
N ASP A 4 8.27 -10.56 -2.80
CA ASP A 4 8.24 -9.59 -3.91
C ASP A 4 7.29 -8.40 -3.73
N LYS A 5 6.71 -8.23 -2.53
CA LYS A 5 5.88 -7.06 -2.20
C LYS A 5 6.70 -5.93 -1.62
N THR A 6 6.45 -4.71 -2.09
CA THR A 6 7.10 -3.50 -1.61
C THR A 6 6.23 -2.85 -0.54
N VAL A 7 6.74 -2.84 0.70
CA VAL A 7 6.09 -2.20 1.85
C VAL A 7 6.84 -0.92 2.18
N VAL A 8 6.16 0.22 2.07
CA VAL A 8 6.69 1.49 2.57
C VAL A 8 6.34 1.60 4.05
N LEU A 9 7.36 1.51 4.92
CA LEU A 9 7.23 1.63 6.36
C LEU A 9 7.51 3.07 6.80
N GLY A 10 6.44 3.80 7.11
CA GLY A 10 6.49 5.15 7.67
C GLY A 10 6.66 5.16 9.18
N ILE A 11 7.63 5.92 9.69
CA ILE A 11 7.93 5.98 11.12
C ILE A 11 7.86 7.43 11.59
N THR A 12 7.05 7.67 12.63
CA THR A 12 6.86 9.01 13.20
C THR A 12 7.37 9.12 14.64
N GLY A 13 7.56 10.35 15.12
CA GLY A 13 8.16 10.67 16.42
C GLY A 13 7.35 10.24 17.64
N SER A 14 7.39 8.95 17.98
CA SER A 14 6.76 8.38 19.15
C SER A 14 7.76 7.49 19.89
N ILE A 15 7.61 7.38 21.21
CA ILE A 15 8.41 6.44 22.02
C ILE A 15 8.26 4.98 21.53
N ALA A 16 7.18 4.65 20.83
CA ALA A 16 6.99 3.34 20.24
C ALA A 16 7.80 3.10 18.95
N ALA A 17 8.59 4.07 18.48
CA ALA A 17 9.37 3.96 17.24
C ALA A 17 10.39 2.82 17.28
N TYR A 18 10.90 2.42 18.45
CA TYR A 18 11.79 1.26 18.56
C TYR A 18 11.12 -0.04 18.07
N LYS A 19 9.79 -0.17 18.20
CA LYS A 19 9.05 -1.34 17.71
C LYS A 19 9.01 -1.41 16.18
N ALA A 20 9.29 -0.31 15.49
CA ALA A 20 9.39 -0.31 14.03
C ALA A 20 10.57 -1.15 13.53
N ALA A 21 11.63 -1.32 14.35
CA ALA A 21 12.72 -2.25 14.02
C ALA A 21 12.25 -3.71 13.96
N ASP A 22 11.38 -4.13 14.90
CA ASP A 22 10.80 -5.48 14.89
C ASP A 22 9.84 -5.66 13.70
N ILE A 23 9.02 -4.64 13.40
CA ILE A 23 8.16 -4.64 12.19
C ILE A 23 9.02 -4.81 10.93
N ALA A 24 10.05 -3.99 10.75
CA ALA A 24 10.94 -4.05 9.61
C ALA A 24 11.62 -5.43 9.50
N SER A 25 12.13 -5.96 10.62
CA SER A 25 12.81 -7.24 10.64
C SER A 25 11.90 -8.40 10.21
N LYS A 26 10.69 -8.48 10.77
CA LYS A 26 9.73 -9.54 10.42
C LYS A 26 9.23 -9.42 8.98
N LEU A 27 9.00 -8.20 8.48
CA LEU A 27 8.61 -7.99 7.08
C LEU A 27 9.73 -8.43 6.12
N THR A 28 10.99 -8.08 6.42
CA THR A 28 12.15 -8.51 5.62
C THR A 28 12.35 -10.02 5.68
N GLN A 29 12.22 -10.66 6.85
CA GLN A 29 12.27 -12.12 7.00
C GLN A 29 11.16 -12.83 6.22
N ALA A 30 10.00 -12.20 6.09
CA ALA A 30 8.88 -12.69 5.29
C ALA A 30 9.05 -12.49 3.76
N GLY A 31 10.18 -11.92 3.32
CA GLY A 31 10.53 -11.71 1.92
C GLY A 31 10.02 -10.40 1.31
N ALA A 32 9.50 -9.47 2.12
CA ALA A 32 9.06 -8.16 1.63
C ALA A 32 10.25 -7.24 1.34
N ARG A 33 10.13 -6.43 0.29
CA ARG A 33 10.99 -5.27 0.06
C ARG A 33 10.51 -4.12 0.95
N VAL A 34 11.23 -3.84 2.03
CA VAL A 34 10.84 -2.81 3.00
C VAL A 34 11.59 -1.50 2.72
N GLU A 35 10.88 -0.50 2.20
CA GLU A 35 11.40 0.86 2.05
C GLU A 35 11.00 1.67 3.29
N VAL A 36 11.96 2.25 4.00
CA VAL A 36 11.69 2.96 5.25
C VAL A 36 11.71 4.46 5.03
N VAL A 37 10.66 5.13 5.48
CA VAL A 37 10.56 6.59 5.47
C VAL A 37 10.37 7.08 6.91
N MET A 38 11.27 7.92 7.38
CA MET A 38 11.28 8.44 8.74
C MET A 38 11.01 9.94 8.73
N THR A 39 10.13 10.41 9.61
CA THR A 39 10.06 11.85 9.92
C THR A 39 11.31 12.28 10.70
N GLU A 40 11.68 13.55 10.63
CA GLU A 40 12.77 14.12 11.44
C GLU A 40 12.56 13.86 12.96
N SER A 41 11.31 13.85 13.43
CA SER A 41 11.02 13.53 14.83
C SER A 41 11.25 12.06 15.18
N ALA A 42 11.16 11.14 14.21
CA ALA A 42 11.40 9.71 14.44
C ALA A 42 12.89 9.39 14.60
N THR A 43 13.77 10.11 13.89
CA THR A 43 15.23 9.90 13.97
C THR A 43 15.79 10.22 15.37
N LYS A 44 15.05 11.00 16.17
CA LYS A 44 15.36 11.31 17.57
C LYS A 44 15.03 10.15 18.54
N PHE A 45 14.23 9.17 18.12
CA PHE A 45 13.87 8.00 18.93
C PHE A 45 14.58 6.71 18.51
N ILE A 46 14.85 6.54 17.21
CA ILE A 46 15.58 5.40 16.66
C ILE A 46 16.49 5.89 15.53
N ALA A 47 17.74 5.46 15.52
CA ALA A 47 18.69 5.86 14.49
C ALA A 47 18.35 5.20 13.14
N PRO A 48 18.41 5.93 12.00
CA PRO A 48 18.19 5.35 10.67
C PRO A 48 19.11 4.16 10.36
N LEU A 49 20.33 4.16 10.92
CA LEU A 49 21.31 3.08 10.76
C LEU A 49 20.74 1.71 11.14
N THR A 50 19.97 1.63 12.23
CA THR A 50 19.36 0.37 12.68
C THR A 50 18.45 -0.21 11.61
N LEU A 51 17.61 0.62 11.00
CA LEU A 51 16.65 0.17 10.00
C LEU A 51 17.34 -0.14 8.68
N ARG A 52 18.33 0.65 8.28
CA ARG A 52 19.17 0.37 7.11
C ARG A 52 19.84 -1.00 7.22
N SER A 53 20.38 -1.35 8.39
CA SER A 53 21.00 -2.66 8.61
C SER A 53 19.98 -3.80 8.57
N ILE A 54 18.77 -3.59 9.08
CA ILE A 54 17.72 -4.61 9.09
C ILE A 54 17.15 -4.84 7.69
N THR A 55 16.85 -3.78 6.95
CA THR A 55 16.22 -3.87 5.62
C THR A 55 17.23 -4.10 4.50
N SER A 56 18.52 -3.84 4.74
CA SER A 56 19.58 -3.78 3.72
C SER A 56 19.27 -2.77 2.61
N ARG A 57 18.54 -1.68 2.94
CA ARG A 57 18.09 -0.64 2.02
C ARG A 57 18.33 0.76 2.60
N PRO A 58 18.47 1.80 1.75
CA PRO A 58 18.54 3.17 2.25
C PRO A 58 17.26 3.53 3.03
N VAL A 59 17.41 4.43 3.99
CA VAL A 59 16.31 4.94 4.80
C VAL A 59 16.14 6.41 4.44
N VAL A 60 14.93 6.80 4.05
CA VAL A 60 14.66 8.17 3.62
C VAL A 60 14.26 9.00 4.83
N THR A 61 15.02 10.07 5.07
CA THR A 61 14.87 10.95 6.24
C THR A 61 14.54 12.39 5.89
N ASP A 62 14.95 12.85 4.72
CA ASP A 62 14.74 14.22 4.23
C ASP A 62 14.12 14.19 2.82
N MET A 63 13.27 15.17 2.53
CA MET A 63 12.69 15.38 1.20
C MET A 63 13.72 15.87 0.18
N PHE A 64 14.77 16.57 0.64
CA PHE A 64 15.74 17.27 -0.20
C PHE A 64 17.13 16.62 -0.20
N GLU A 65 17.30 15.47 0.47
CA GLU A 65 18.56 14.74 0.40
C GLU A 65 18.78 14.21 -1.03
N LEU A 66 19.83 14.72 -1.68
CA LEU A 66 20.28 14.36 -3.04
C LEU A 66 20.89 12.95 -3.15
N ALA A 67 20.47 12.00 -2.31
CA ALA A 67 21.20 10.76 -2.07
C ALA A 67 20.81 9.57 -2.96
N SER A 68 19.81 9.68 -3.83
CA SER A 68 19.52 8.63 -4.82
C SER A 68 19.38 9.18 -6.24
N GLU A 69 19.74 8.37 -7.23
CA GLU A 69 19.70 8.67 -8.67
C GLU A 69 18.28 8.98 -9.22
N PHE A 70 17.28 9.08 -8.34
CA PHE A 70 15.89 9.37 -8.67
C PHE A 70 15.53 10.76 -8.17
N SER A 71 15.50 11.73 -9.07
CA SER A 71 15.11 13.12 -8.84
C SER A 71 13.64 13.32 -8.36
N ILE A 72 12.90 12.24 -8.05
CA ILE A 72 11.50 12.27 -7.60
C ILE A 72 11.23 11.13 -6.59
N GLU A 73 11.98 11.06 -5.49
CA GLU A 73 11.87 9.96 -4.51
C GLU A 73 10.46 9.75 -3.94
N HIS A 74 9.70 10.81 -3.66
CA HIS A 74 8.35 10.68 -3.09
C HIS A 74 7.35 10.03 -4.06
N VAL A 75 7.43 10.31 -5.36
CA VAL A 75 6.59 9.68 -6.40
C VAL A 75 7.07 8.27 -6.68
N ALA A 76 8.38 8.06 -6.82
CA ALA A 76 8.93 6.74 -7.07
C ALA A 76 8.60 5.75 -5.94
N LEU A 77 8.71 6.18 -4.67
CA LEU A 77 8.28 5.39 -3.51
C LEU A 77 6.76 5.15 -3.50
N ALA A 78 5.99 6.18 -3.85
CA ALA A 78 4.53 6.09 -3.88
C ALA A 78 4.02 5.13 -4.96
N GLU A 79 4.68 5.08 -6.12
CA GLU A 79 4.38 4.17 -7.23
C GLU A 79 4.90 2.75 -6.97
N ALA A 80 6.05 2.60 -6.31
CA ALA A 80 6.62 1.30 -5.97
C ALA A 80 5.85 0.60 -4.84
N ALA A 81 5.16 1.34 -3.97
CA ALA A 81 4.46 0.77 -2.82
C ALA A 81 3.29 -0.14 -3.24
N ASP A 82 3.30 -1.41 -2.80
CA ASP A 82 2.09 -2.24 -2.77
C ASP A 82 1.20 -1.90 -1.57
N VAL A 83 1.80 -1.37 -0.49
CA VAL A 83 1.12 -0.92 0.73
C VAL A 83 2.00 0.08 1.47
N VAL A 84 1.38 1.12 2.06
CA VAL A 84 2.05 2.06 2.96
C VAL A 84 1.57 1.81 4.38
N ALA A 85 2.48 1.50 5.30
CA ALA A 85 2.18 1.27 6.70
C ALA A 85 2.89 2.31 7.58
N ILE A 86 2.14 3.12 8.32
CA ILE A 86 2.69 4.10 9.27
C ILE A 86 2.60 3.54 10.69
N ALA A 87 3.74 3.11 11.22
CA ALA A 87 3.83 2.47 12.52
C ALA A 87 5.14 2.83 13.24
N PRO A 88 5.10 3.67 14.30
CA PRO A 88 3.91 4.31 14.89
C PRO A 88 3.40 5.52 14.09
N ALA A 89 2.09 5.73 14.11
CA ALA A 89 1.42 6.94 13.64
C ALA A 89 1.07 7.86 14.83
N THR A 90 1.74 9.00 14.93
CA THR A 90 1.46 10.05 15.93
C THR A 90 0.21 10.86 15.58
N ALA A 91 -0.32 11.61 16.55
CA ALA A 91 -1.44 12.54 16.30
C ALA A 91 -1.11 13.60 15.23
N CYS A 92 0.15 14.01 15.14
CA CYS A 92 0.63 14.99 14.16
C CYS A 92 0.45 14.47 12.73
N ILE A 93 1.00 13.30 12.40
CA ILE A 93 0.84 12.73 11.05
C ILE A 93 -0.63 12.45 10.73
N ILE A 94 -1.42 11.98 11.70
CA ILE A 94 -2.87 11.77 11.51
C ILE A 94 -3.58 13.08 11.16
N ALA A 95 -3.24 14.18 11.83
CA ALA A 95 -3.80 15.50 11.52
C ALA A 95 -3.38 16.01 10.15
N LYS A 96 -2.08 15.89 9.80
CA LYS A 96 -1.55 16.27 8.48
C LYS A 96 -2.27 15.52 7.36
N LEU A 97 -2.37 14.20 7.46
CA LEU A 97 -3.03 13.37 6.45
C LEU A 97 -4.53 13.67 6.34
N ALA A 98 -5.23 13.92 7.45
CA ALA A 98 -6.64 14.28 7.42
C ALA A 98 -6.87 15.63 6.71
N ALA A 99 -5.96 16.59 6.92
CA ALA A 99 -6.01 17.91 6.30
C ALA A 99 -5.42 17.97 4.87
N GLY A 100 -4.70 16.94 4.43
CA GLY A 100 -4.00 16.93 3.14
C GLY A 100 -2.71 17.78 3.13
N ILE A 101 -2.09 17.94 4.30
CA ILE A 101 -0.80 18.63 4.44
C ILE A 101 0.32 17.65 4.07
N ALA A 102 1.14 18.04 3.10
CA ALA A 102 2.27 17.27 2.58
C ALA A 102 3.55 18.12 2.66
N ASP A 103 4.13 18.20 3.85
CA ASP A 103 5.27 19.06 4.21
C ASP A 103 6.52 18.26 4.61
N ASP A 104 6.44 16.93 4.59
CA ASP A 104 7.56 16.00 4.81
C ASP A 104 7.50 14.82 3.83
N MET A 105 8.62 14.08 3.68
CA MET A 105 8.69 12.96 2.73
C MET A 105 7.55 11.95 2.95
N LEU A 106 7.27 11.60 4.20
CA LEU A 106 6.23 10.61 4.54
C LEU A 106 4.84 11.07 4.12
N SER A 107 4.46 12.31 4.45
CA SER A 107 3.16 12.88 4.08
C SER A 107 3.02 13.09 2.58
N CYS A 108 4.09 13.49 1.88
CA CYS A 108 4.14 13.55 0.41
C CYS A 108 3.92 12.17 -0.24
N THR A 109 4.63 11.14 0.20
CA THR A 109 4.47 9.77 -0.32
C THR A 109 3.05 9.25 -0.09
N VAL A 110 2.46 9.50 1.07
CA VAL A 110 1.08 9.08 1.36
C VAL A 110 0.06 9.83 0.52
N LEU A 111 0.29 11.11 0.21
CA LEU A 111 -0.61 11.88 -0.65
C LEU A 111 -0.50 11.45 -2.12
N ALA A 112 0.68 11.03 -2.56
CA ALA A 112 0.94 10.60 -3.94
C ALA A 112 0.57 9.13 -4.22
N THR A 113 0.52 8.26 -3.20
CA THR A 113 0.32 6.83 -3.41
C THR A 113 -1.11 6.47 -3.79
N LYS A 114 -1.23 5.46 -4.66
CA LYS A 114 -2.50 4.76 -4.94
C LYS A 114 -2.65 3.48 -4.11
N ALA A 115 -1.60 3.09 -3.40
CA ALA A 115 -1.57 1.90 -2.57
C ALA A 115 -2.47 2.09 -1.33
N PRO A 116 -3.01 0.99 -0.78
CA PRO A 116 -3.74 1.06 0.48
C PRO A 116 -2.81 1.53 1.61
N VAL A 117 -3.34 2.40 2.47
CA VAL A 117 -2.59 3.00 3.59
C VAL A 117 -3.10 2.47 4.92
N ILE A 118 -2.17 2.03 5.77
CA ILE A 118 -2.41 1.51 7.11
C ILE A 118 -1.80 2.46 8.13
N LEU A 119 -2.58 2.85 9.14
CA LEU A 119 -2.10 3.66 10.27
C LEU A 119 -2.16 2.83 11.55
N ALA A 120 -1.06 2.78 12.29
CA ALA A 120 -1.00 2.18 13.61
C ALA A 120 -0.80 3.28 14.68
N PRO A 121 -1.89 3.85 15.25
CA PRO A 121 -1.80 4.99 16.14
C PRO A 121 -1.03 4.66 17.43
N ALA A 122 -0.16 5.57 17.87
CA ALA A 122 0.52 5.47 19.16
C ALA A 122 0.73 6.86 19.79
N MET A 123 0.02 7.13 20.88
CA MET A 123 0.01 8.43 21.58
C MET A 123 -0.56 8.28 22.99
N HIS A 124 -0.48 9.33 23.81
CA HIS A 124 -1.10 9.33 25.13
C HIS A 124 -2.64 9.20 25.05
N THR A 125 -3.30 8.60 26.05
CA THR A 125 -4.77 8.39 26.05
C THR A 125 -5.57 9.64 25.79
N ASN A 126 -5.24 10.75 26.47
CA ASN A 126 -5.94 12.03 26.26
C ASN A 126 -5.77 12.58 24.84
N MET A 127 -4.63 12.31 24.18
CA MET A 127 -4.45 12.70 22.78
C MET A 127 -5.30 11.81 21.88
N PHE A 128 -5.32 10.51 22.13
CA PHE A 128 -6.14 9.60 21.34
C PHE A 128 -7.64 9.91 21.48
N GLN A 129 -8.13 10.11 22.70
CA GLN A 129 -9.52 10.43 22.99
C GLN A 129 -9.92 11.87 22.64
N ASN A 130 -8.97 12.71 22.22
CA ASN A 130 -9.28 14.08 21.83
C ASN A 130 -10.26 14.07 20.63
N PRO A 131 -11.35 14.86 20.67
CA PRO A 131 -12.32 14.93 19.58
C PRO A 131 -11.67 15.20 18.21
N VAL A 132 -10.67 16.09 18.15
CA VAL A 132 -9.94 16.40 16.91
C VAL A 132 -9.24 15.17 16.34
N THR A 133 -8.62 14.35 17.19
CA THR A 133 -7.97 13.12 16.73
C THR A 133 -8.99 12.08 16.29
N GLN A 134 -10.11 11.94 17.00
CA GLN A 134 -11.19 11.04 16.60
C GLN A 134 -11.85 11.45 15.28
N ASP A 135 -12.07 12.75 15.07
CA ASP A 135 -12.59 13.29 13.82
C ASP A 135 -11.64 13.02 12.65
N ASN A 136 -10.33 13.24 12.86
CA ASN A 136 -9.31 12.97 11.85
C ASN A 136 -9.25 11.47 11.50
N LEU A 137 -9.29 10.59 12.50
CA LEU A 137 -9.34 9.14 12.28
C LEU A 137 -10.61 8.72 11.53
N THR A 138 -11.75 9.32 11.85
CA THR A 138 -13.02 9.04 11.17
C THR A 138 -12.97 9.49 9.71
N LYS A 139 -12.44 10.70 9.43
CA LYS A 139 -12.22 11.19 8.06
C LYS A 139 -11.30 10.28 7.26
N LEU A 140 -10.19 9.85 7.85
CA LEU A 140 -9.23 8.96 7.19
C LEU A 140 -9.83 7.58 6.91
N LYS A 141 -10.58 7.01 7.86
CA LYS A 141 -11.32 5.76 7.63
C LYS A 141 -12.31 5.89 6.46
N ALA A 142 -13.05 6.99 6.39
CA ALA A 142 -13.97 7.26 5.28
C ALA A 142 -13.25 7.40 3.92
N ARG A 143 -11.97 7.79 3.93
CA ARG A 143 -11.10 7.86 2.73
C ARG A 143 -10.39 6.54 2.42
N GLY A 144 -10.72 5.43 3.10
CA GLY A 144 -10.17 4.11 2.82
C GLY A 144 -8.90 3.73 3.61
N PHE A 145 -8.46 4.57 4.56
CA PHE A 145 -7.33 4.22 5.42
C PHE A 145 -7.72 3.11 6.40
N THR A 146 -6.83 2.13 6.57
CA THR A 146 -7.01 1.05 7.55
C THR A 146 -6.34 1.44 8.86
N ILE A 147 -7.08 1.44 9.97
CA ILE A 147 -6.55 1.80 11.29
C ILE A 147 -6.34 0.55 12.13
N VAL A 148 -5.13 0.36 12.66
CA VAL A 148 -4.74 -0.79 13.49
C VAL A 148 -4.41 -0.33 14.91
N GLY A 149 -5.30 -0.63 15.85
CA GLY A 149 -5.19 -0.18 17.23
C GLY A 149 -5.76 1.24 17.45
N PRO A 150 -5.29 1.96 18.48
CA PRO A 150 -4.25 1.59 19.45
C PRO A 150 -4.66 0.44 20.37
N ALA A 151 -3.70 -0.13 21.10
CA ALA A 151 -3.94 -1.10 22.16
C ALA A 151 -4.24 -0.41 23.51
N TYR A 152 -4.97 -1.12 24.36
CA TYR A 152 -5.15 -0.78 25.77
C TYR A 152 -3.97 -1.33 26.58
N GLY A 153 -3.39 -0.52 27.46
CA GLY A 153 -2.32 -0.98 28.35
C GLY A 153 -1.64 0.12 29.12
N ARG A 154 -0.57 -0.23 29.83
CA ARG A 154 0.25 0.72 30.58
C ARG A 154 1.02 1.63 29.62
N LEU A 155 0.87 2.93 29.80
CA LEU A 155 1.58 3.98 29.08
C LEU A 155 2.85 4.40 29.83
N VAL A 156 3.72 5.13 29.13
CA VAL A 156 4.95 5.70 29.72
C VAL A 156 4.64 6.66 30.87
N SER A 157 3.49 7.34 30.83
CA SER A 157 3.02 8.20 31.94
C SER A 157 2.66 7.44 33.22
N GLY A 158 2.79 6.10 33.24
CA GLY A 158 2.42 5.24 34.36
C GLY A 158 0.92 4.91 34.42
N LYS A 159 0.08 5.66 33.71
CA LYS A 159 -1.37 5.42 33.60
C LYS A 159 -1.67 4.25 32.68
N VAL A 160 -2.84 3.64 32.86
CA VAL A 160 -3.36 2.58 32.00
C VAL A 160 -4.48 3.16 31.15
N GLY A 161 -4.46 2.90 29.84
CA GLY A 161 -5.46 3.41 28.93
C GLY A 161 -5.21 3.04 27.48
N TRP A 162 -6.08 3.54 26.60
CA TRP A 162 -5.92 3.42 25.16
C TRP A 162 -4.79 4.33 24.67
N GLY A 163 -3.98 3.89 23.72
CA GLY A 163 -2.94 4.74 23.11
C GLY A 163 -1.58 4.05 22.91
N ARG A 164 -1.40 2.85 23.47
CA ARG A 164 -0.22 2.04 23.19
C ARG A 164 -0.25 1.57 21.73
N LEU A 165 0.91 1.52 21.07
CA LEU A 165 1.01 0.93 19.73
C LEU A 165 0.46 -0.52 19.77
N ALA A 166 -0.30 -0.90 18.74
CA ALA A 166 -0.74 -2.27 18.57
C ALA A 166 0.44 -3.25 18.58
N GLU A 167 0.18 -4.53 18.90
CA GLU A 167 1.22 -5.55 18.80
C GLU A 167 1.72 -5.67 17.37
N VAL A 168 3.03 -5.91 17.22
CA VAL A 168 3.72 -5.97 15.93
C VAL A 168 3.04 -6.98 15.02
N ASP A 169 2.68 -8.15 15.55
CA ASP A 169 2.04 -9.21 14.77
C ASP A 169 0.67 -8.76 14.24
N LYS A 170 -0.10 -7.97 14.99
CA LYS A 170 -1.38 -7.40 14.50
C LYS A 170 -1.18 -6.41 13.36
N ILE A 171 -0.08 -5.67 13.37
CA ILE A 171 0.25 -4.73 12.28
C ILE A 171 0.65 -5.51 11.03
N ILE A 172 1.48 -6.55 11.17
CA ILE A 172 1.88 -7.43 10.05
C ILE A 172 0.69 -8.20 9.48
N ASP A 173 -0.22 -8.68 10.32
CA ASP A 173 -1.46 -9.32 9.90
C ASP A 173 -2.34 -8.37 9.10
N ALA A 174 -2.44 -7.10 9.53
CA ALA A 174 -3.20 -6.08 8.81
C ALA A 174 -2.56 -5.77 7.44
N ILE A 175 -1.24 -5.67 7.38
CA ILE A 175 -0.48 -5.52 6.13
C ILE A 175 -0.79 -6.68 5.19
N SER A 176 -0.68 -7.91 5.68
CA SER A 176 -0.94 -9.12 4.90
C SER A 176 -2.38 -9.16 4.38
N LYS A 177 -3.37 -8.89 5.23
CA LYS A 177 -4.79 -8.85 4.84
C LYS A 177 -5.10 -7.80 3.79
N VAL A 178 -4.48 -6.63 3.89
CA VAL A 178 -4.66 -5.54 2.93
C VAL A 178 -4.07 -5.91 1.57
N LEU A 179 -2.90 -6.55 1.56
CA LEU A 179 -2.28 -7.10 0.34
C LEU A 179 -3.10 -8.26 -0.26
N GLU A 180 -3.79 -9.04 0.57
CA GLU A 180 -4.68 -10.12 0.14
C GLU A 180 -6.04 -9.65 -0.38
N ARG A 181 -6.53 -8.47 0.02
CA ARG A 181 -7.80 -7.92 -0.50
C ARG A 181 -7.78 -7.73 -2.02
N GLY A 182 -6.60 -7.63 -2.61
CA GLY A 182 -6.40 -7.67 -4.05
C GLY A 182 -6.30 -9.07 -4.64
N ARG A 183 -6.67 -10.16 -3.95
CA ARG A 183 -6.64 -11.54 -4.47
C ARG A 183 -7.95 -12.32 -4.20
N ASP A 184 -9.08 -11.64 -4.16
CA ASP A 184 -10.37 -12.23 -3.85
C ASP A 184 -10.89 -13.23 -4.91
N LEU A 185 -10.29 -13.24 -6.10
CA LEU A 185 -10.55 -14.24 -7.15
C LEU A 185 -9.52 -15.38 -7.16
N ALA A 186 -8.64 -15.48 -6.14
CA ALA A 186 -7.72 -16.58 -5.99
C ALA A 186 -8.42 -17.94 -6.06
N GLY A 187 -7.89 -18.83 -6.91
CA GLY A 187 -8.46 -20.18 -7.14
C GLY A 187 -9.72 -20.20 -8.00
N LYS A 188 -10.14 -19.06 -8.57
CA LYS A 188 -11.21 -19.00 -9.58
C LYS A 188 -10.62 -19.06 -10.98
N ARG A 189 -11.29 -19.76 -11.88
CA ARG A 189 -11.02 -19.75 -13.32
C ARG A 189 -12.04 -18.83 -14.00
N ILE A 190 -11.57 -17.84 -14.76
CA ILE A 190 -12.40 -16.82 -15.39
C ILE A 190 -12.09 -16.77 -16.88
N VAL A 191 -13.13 -16.89 -17.70
CA VAL A 191 -13.03 -16.70 -19.15
C VAL A 191 -13.56 -15.31 -19.49
N VAL A 192 -12.75 -14.53 -20.22
CA VAL A 192 -13.13 -13.19 -20.70
C VAL A 192 -13.14 -13.20 -22.22
N THR A 193 -14.22 -12.72 -22.83
CA THR A 193 -14.30 -12.50 -24.28
C THR A 193 -14.07 -11.04 -24.60
N ALA A 194 -13.18 -10.72 -25.55
CA ALA A 194 -12.86 -9.36 -25.94
C ALA A 194 -12.80 -9.18 -27.46
N GLY A 195 -12.93 -7.93 -27.91
CA GLY A 195 -12.87 -7.58 -29.34
C GLY A 195 -14.25 -7.47 -29.99
N GLY A 196 -14.24 -7.28 -31.31
CA GLY A 196 -15.45 -7.23 -32.13
C GLY A 196 -15.88 -8.62 -32.61
N THR A 197 -17.04 -8.68 -33.25
CA THR A 197 -17.55 -9.89 -33.88
C THR A 197 -17.47 -9.70 -35.40
N GLN A 198 -17.24 -10.77 -36.15
CA GLN A 198 -17.31 -10.78 -37.62
C GLN A 198 -18.31 -11.84 -38.06
N GLU A 199 -19.46 -11.41 -38.57
CA GLU A 199 -20.49 -12.29 -39.13
C GLU A 199 -20.34 -12.39 -40.65
N PRO A 200 -20.03 -13.57 -41.20
CA PRO A 200 -19.74 -13.71 -42.62
C PRO A 200 -21.00 -13.48 -43.48
N ILE A 201 -20.89 -12.66 -44.52
CA ILE A 201 -21.87 -12.58 -45.61
C ILE A 201 -21.49 -13.57 -46.71
N ASP A 202 -20.20 -13.61 -47.05
CA ASP A 202 -19.56 -14.50 -48.01
C ASP A 202 -18.07 -14.65 -47.63
N PRO A 203 -17.23 -15.41 -48.37
CA PRO A 203 -15.82 -15.62 -48.00
C PRO A 203 -14.96 -14.35 -47.91
N VAL A 204 -15.44 -13.20 -48.39
CA VAL A 204 -14.69 -11.93 -48.41
C VAL A 204 -15.34 -10.88 -47.52
N ARG A 205 -16.66 -10.76 -47.54
CA ARG A 205 -17.40 -9.72 -46.82
C ARG A 205 -17.96 -10.25 -45.50
N HIS A 206 -17.89 -9.42 -44.48
CA HIS A 206 -18.50 -9.69 -43.18
C HIS A 206 -19.16 -8.43 -42.61
N ILE A 207 -20.10 -8.62 -41.70
CA ILE A 207 -20.67 -7.58 -40.86
C ILE A 207 -19.88 -7.60 -39.55
N GLY A 208 -19.33 -6.45 -39.15
CA GLY A 208 -18.60 -6.32 -37.90
C GLY A 208 -19.04 -5.13 -37.07
N ASN A 209 -18.52 -5.05 -35.85
CA ASN A 209 -18.72 -3.91 -34.96
C ASN A 209 -17.39 -3.19 -34.67
N ARG A 210 -17.48 -1.98 -34.09
CA ARG A 210 -16.32 -1.12 -33.79
C ARG A 210 -15.73 -1.36 -32.39
N SER A 211 -15.94 -2.54 -31.80
CA SER A 211 -15.37 -2.86 -30.49
C SER A 211 -13.85 -2.88 -30.58
N SER A 212 -13.23 -2.08 -29.71
CA SER A 212 -11.77 -2.00 -29.63
C SER A 212 -11.14 -3.11 -28.78
N GLY A 213 -11.96 -3.92 -28.08
CA GLY A 213 -11.48 -4.94 -27.14
C GLY A 213 -10.90 -4.42 -25.82
N LYS A 214 -10.58 -3.13 -25.71
CA LYS A 214 -9.89 -2.52 -24.54
C LYS A 214 -10.56 -2.82 -23.20
N MET A 215 -11.89 -2.79 -23.14
CA MET A 215 -12.62 -3.10 -21.91
C MET A 215 -12.46 -4.56 -21.49
N GLY A 216 -12.51 -5.50 -22.45
CA GLY A 216 -12.33 -6.92 -22.17
C GLY A 216 -10.91 -7.22 -21.70
N TYR A 217 -9.90 -6.61 -22.32
CA TYR A 217 -8.51 -6.71 -21.88
C TYR A 217 -8.33 -6.17 -20.46
N ALA A 218 -8.86 -4.99 -20.16
CA ALA A 218 -8.79 -4.41 -18.81
C ALA A 218 -9.49 -5.28 -17.75
N LEU A 219 -10.61 -5.92 -18.09
CA LEU A 219 -11.29 -6.87 -17.21
C LEU A 219 -10.46 -8.15 -16.98
N ALA A 220 -9.81 -8.66 -18.02
CA ALA A 220 -8.93 -9.83 -17.92
C ALA A 220 -7.72 -9.54 -17.02
N GLU A 221 -7.07 -8.39 -17.21
CA GLU A 221 -5.96 -7.93 -16.37
C GLU A 221 -6.40 -7.72 -14.93
N ALA A 222 -7.52 -7.04 -14.70
CA ALA A 222 -8.06 -6.84 -13.35
C ALA A 222 -8.42 -8.16 -12.65
N ALA A 223 -8.94 -9.15 -13.39
CA ALA A 223 -9.24 -10.47 -12.84
C ALA A 223 -7.96 -11.26 -12.48
N ARG A 224 -6.93 -11.20 -13.33
CA ARG A 224 -5.60 -11.77 -13.07
C ARG A 224 -4.96 -11.13 -11.85
N ASP A 225 -5.00 -9.80 -11.77
CA ASP A 225 -4.43 -9.04 -10.65
C ASP A 225 -5.15 -9.38 -9.34
N ARG A 226 -6.46 -9.68 -9.44
CA ARG A 226 -7.29 -10.25 -8.37
C ARG A 226 -7.08 -11.74 -8.09
N GLY A 227 -6.07 -12.35 -8.69
CA GLY A 227 -5.63 -13.72 -8.41
C GLY A 227 -6.37 -14.82 -9.17
N ALA A 228 -7.25 -14.49 -10.11
CA ALA A 228 -7.90 -15.49 -10.95
C ALA A 228 -6.92 -16.12 -11.96
N GLU A 229 -7.17 -17.37 -12.33
CA GLU A 229 -6.62 -17.99 -13.54
C GLU A 229 -7.50 -17.55 -14.72
N VAL A 230 -6.97 -16.68 -15.57
CA VAL A 230 -7.74 -16.02 -16.63
C VAL A 230 -7.41 -16.61 -17.99
N LYS A 231 -8.45 -16.89 -18.78
CA LYS A 231 -8.37 -17.19 -20.21
C LYS A 231 -9.07 -16.09 -21.00
N LEU A 232 -8.32 -15.42 -21.87
CA LEU A 232 -8.82 -14.37 -22.76
C LEU A 232 -9.09 -14.95 -24.14
N ILE A 233 -10.35 -14.91 -24.56
CA ILE A 233 -10.75 -15.24 -25.92
C ILE A 233 -10.97 -13.93 -26.67
N THR A 234 -10.21 -13.67 -27.72
CA THR A 234 -10.27 -12.36 -28.40
C THR A 234 -10.37 -12.48 -29.91
N ALA A 235 -11.15 -11.58 -30.51
CA ALA A 235 -11.07 -11.32 -31.94
C ALA A 235 -9.72 -10.63 -32.30
N PRO A 236 -9.34 -10.52 -33.58
CA PRO A 236 -8.12 -9.83 -33.97
C PRO A 236 -8.15 -8.35 -33.52
N THR A 237 -7.20 -7.96 -32.68
CA THR A 237 -7.02 -6.57 -32.25
C THR A 237 -5.56 -6.16 -32.36
N SER A 238 -5.29 -4.85 -32.31
CA SER A 238 -3.93 -4.30 -32.22
C SER A 238 -3.43 -4.14 -30.78
N LEU A 239 -4.13 -4.72 -29.80
CA LEU A 239 -3.75 -4.64 -28.39
C LEU A 239 -2.64 -5.66 -28.08
N PRO A 240 -1.65 -5.29 -27.25
CA PRO A 240 -0.62 -6.22 -26.81
C PRO A 240 -1.24 -7.35 -25.97
N GLU A 241 -0.68 -8.55 -26.07
CA GLU A 241 -1.11 -9.67 -25.24
C GLU A 241 -0.81 -9.38 -23.75
N PRO A 242 -1.81 -9.50 -22.86
CA PRO A 242 -1.62 -9.25 -21.45
C PRO A 242 -0.77 -10.37 -20.81
N ALA A 243 0.30 -9.98 -20.14
CA ALA A 243 1.22 -10.93 -19.51
C ALA A 243 0.52 -11.81 -18.44
N GLY A 244 0.86 -13.09 -18.39
CA GLY A 244 0.33 -14.01 -17.38
C GLY A 244 -1.15 -14.36 -17.55
N ILE A 245 -1.71 -14.19 -18.75
CA ILE A 245 -3.06 -14.61 -19.13
C ILE A 245 -2.94 -15.57 -20.32
N GLU A 246 -3.70 -16.66 -20.33
CA GLU A 246 -3.78 -17.54 -21.49
C GLU A 246 -4.64 -16.86 -22.57
N VAL A 247 -4.08 -16.57 -23.74
CA VAL A 247 -4.79 -15.89 -24.83
C VAL A 247 -5.11 -16.87 -25.94
N SER A 248 -6.36 -16.87 -26.41
CA SER A 248 -6.81 -17.61 -27.59
C SER A 248 -7.47 -16.63 -28.54
N GLN A 249 -6.88 -16.45 -29.72
CA GLN A 249 -7.45 -15.61 -30.76
C GLN A 249 -8.39 -16.44 -31.66
N ILE A 250 -9.55 -15.89 -31.99
CA ILE A 250 -10.58 -16.48 -32.89
C ILE A 250 -10.98 -15.51 -33.98
#